data_AF-A0A8R7V8P3-F1
#
_entry.id   AF-A0A8R7V8P3-F1
#
_cell.length_a   1.000
_cell.length_b   1.000
_cell.length_c   1.000
_cell.angle_alpha   90.00
_cell.angle_beta   90.00
_cell.angle_gamma   90.00
#
_symmetry.space_group_name_H-M   'P 1'
#
loop_
_entity.id
_entity.type
_entity.pdbx_description
1 polymer ?
#
loop_
_entity_poly.entity_id
_entity_poly.type
_entity_poly.pdbx_seq_one_letter_code
_entity_poly.pdbx_strand_id
1 'polypeptide(L)' 'METASKNVTNVVRSMKLLKVDGYCATKTMGNDDCIKSTHNIGGYEWEICIYPAMMPRARDGTPWVAVKLVFLSE' A
#
# COMPACT_ATOMS: atom_id res chain seq x y z
N MET A 1 19.30 1.78 -40.81
CA MET A 1 19.46 2.93 -39.91
C MET A 1 18.93 2.49 -38.56
N GLU A 2 19.82 2.05 -37.67
CA GLU A 2 19.46 1.68 -36.31
C GLU A 2 19.05 2.95 -35.56
N THR A 3 17.85 2.98 -34.99
CA THR A 3 17.46 4.00 -34.03
C THR A 3 17.18 3.32 -32.71
N ALA A 4 18.26 3.22 -31.92
CA ALA A 4 18.34 3.19 -30.47
C ALA A 4 17.14 2.59 -29.73
N SER A 5 17.33 1.38 -29.20
CA SER A 5 16.55 0.87 -28.06
C SER A 5 16.61 1.89 -26.92
N LYS A 6 15.57 2.73 -26.81
CA LYS A 6 15.33 3.57 -25.63
C LYS A 6 14.76 2.68 -24.53
N ASN A 7 15.55 1.72 -24.03
CA ASN A 7 15.36 1.26 -22.67
C ASN A 7 15.92 2.32 -21.72
N VAL A 8 15.27 3.49 -21.74
CA VAL A 8 15.28 4.37 -20.58
C VAL A 8 14.27 3.71 -19.66
N THR A 9 14.76 2.90 -18.73
CA THR A 9 13.98 2.50 -17.56
C THR A 9 13.59 3.78 -16.84
N ASN A 10 12.48 4.40 -17.29
CA ASN A 10 11.93 5.58 -16.67
C ASN A 10 11.50 5.16 -15.27
N VAL A 11 12.38 5.40 -14.30
CA VAL A 11 12.07 5.17 -12.90
C VAL A 11 11.06 6.24 -12.51
N VAL A 12 9.78 5.87 -12.54
CA VAL A 12 8.72 6.74 -12.04
C VAL A 12 8.75 6.70 -10.53
N ARG A 13 9.12 7.82 -9.91
CA ARG A 13 9.09 8.00 -8.47
C ARG A 13 7.81 8.74 -8.08
N SER A 14 7.03 8.14 -7.19
CA SER A 14 5.86 8.78 -6.58
C SER A 14 5.96 8.71 -5.07
N MET A 15 5.54 9.77 -4.39
CA MET A 15 5.47 9.83 -2.93
C MET A 15 4.03 10.16 -2.55
N LYS A 16 3.43 9.35 -1.69
CA LYS A 16 2.14 9.63 -1.09
C LYS A 16 2.25 9.72 0.41
N LEU A 17 1.73 10.82 0.95
CA LEU A 17 1.47 10.95 2.37
C LEU A 17 0.10 10.37 2.65
N LEU A 18 0.05 9.39 3.54
CA LEU A 18 -1.21 8.93 4.09
C LEU A 18 -1.27 9.27 5.58
N LYS A 19 -2.36 9.94 5.95
CA LYS A 19 -2.65 10.35 7.32
C LYS A 19 -3.89 9.60 7.79
N VAL A 20 -3.80 8.97 8.95
CA VAL A 20 -4.95 8.33 9.61
C VAL A 20 -5.37 9.23 10.78
N ASP A 21 -6.36 10.07 10.53
CA ASP A 21 -6.97 10.89 11.58
C ASP A 21 -7.89 10.02 12.46
N GLY A 22 -7.81 10.18 13.77
CA GLY A 22 -8.61 9.38 14.71
C GLY A 22 -8.17 7.91 14.80
N TYR A 23 -6.87 7.63 14.76
CA TYR A 23 -6.33 6.26 14.80
C TYR A 23 -6.91 5.38 15.93
N CYS A 24 -7.20 5.95 17.11
CA CYS A 24 -7.82 5.23 18.22
C CYS A 24 -9.17 4.60 17.85
N ALA A 25 -9.98 5.26 17.02
CA ALA A 25 -11.22 4.68 16.50
C ALA A 25 -10.92 3.60 15.45
N THR A 26 -9.92 3.79 14.59
CA THR A 26 -9.56 2.76 13.59
C THR A 26 -8.99 1.49 14.20
N LYS A 27 -8.46 1.53 15.43
CA LYS A 27 -8.01 0.33 16.15
C LYS A 27 -9.14 -0.63 16.53
N THR A 28 -10.40 -0.21 16.46
CA THR A 28 -11.55 -1.09 16.72
C THR A 28 -11.99 -1.85 15.47
N MET A 29 -11.36 -1.61 14.31
CA MET A 29 -11.60 -2.37 13.09
C MET A 29 -11.19 -3.84 13.29
N GLY A 30 -11.84 -4.74 12.56
CA GLY A 30 -11.53 -6.16 12.59
C GLY A 30 -10.10 -6.43 12.11
N ASN A 31 -9.57 -7.60 12.49
CA ASN A 31 -8.20 -8.01 12.15
C ASN A 31 -7.90 -7.93 10.63
N ASP A 32 -8.87 -8.33 9.81
CA ASP A 32 -8.71 -8.38 8.35
C ASP A 32 -9.24 -7.13 7.65
N ASP A 33 -9.75 -6.15 8.42
CA ASP A 33 -10.25 -4.90 7.86
C ASP A 33 -9.08 -3.95 7.56
N CYS A 34 -9.14 -3.30 6.41
CA CYS A 34 -8.13 -2.35 6.00
C CYS A 34 -8.72 -1.09 5.37
N ILE A 35 -7.97 0.00 5.52
CA ILE A 35 -8.16 1.23 4.78
C ILE A 35 -7.41 1.07 3.46
N LYS A 36 -8.13 1.24 2.35
CA LYS A 36 -7.59 1.05 1.00
C LYS A 36 -7.41 2.38 0.27
N SER A 37 -6.36 2.47 -0.55
CA SER A 37 -6.09 3.64 -1.38
C SER A 37 -5.46 3.24 -2.71
N THR A 38 -6.14 3.51 -3.82
CA THR A 38 -5.72 3.12 -5.16
C THR A 38 -5.07 4.26 -5.92
N HIS A 39 -3.96 4.00 -6.59
CA HIS A 39 -3.09 4.98 -7.22
C HIS A 39 -2.58 4.49 -8.57
N ASN A 40 -2.69 5.32 -9.60
CA ASN A 40 -2.00 5.10 -10.86
C ASN A 40 -0.61 5.74 -10.81
N ILE A 41 0.45 4.95 -11.00
CA ILE A 41 1.85 5.38 -10.96
C ILE A 41 2.57 4.81 -12.17
N GLY A 42 2.93 5.68 -13.11
CA GLY A 42 3.68 5.27 -14.31
C GLY A 42 2.90 4.35 -15.25
N GLY A 43 1.57 4.48 -15.28
CA GLY A 43 0.67 3.61 -16.06
C GLY A 43 0.07 2.48 -15.23
N TYR A 44 0.79 2.01 -14.21
CA TYR A 44 0.37 0.89 -13.38
C TYR A 44 -0.59 1.29 -12.27
N GLU A 45 -1.60 0.47 -12.02
CA GLU A 45 -2.52 0.63 -10.90
C GLU A 45 -2.04 -0.13 -9.66
N TRP A 46 -1.92 0.57 -8.54
CA TRP A 46 -1.47 0.05 -7.25
C TRP A 46 -2.50 0.34 -6.16
N GLU A 47 -2.72 -0.59 -5.24
CA GLU A 47 -3.53 -0.41 -4.03
C GLU A 47 -2.64 -0.52 -2.79
N ILE A 48 -2.74 0.48 -1.91
CA ILE A 48 -2.15 0.45 -0.57
C ILE A 48 -3.26 0.08 0.40
N CYS A 49 -3.08 -1.03 1.12
CA CYS A 49 -3.98 -1.47 2.19
C CYS A 49 -3.30 -1.30 3.56
N ILE A 50 -3.97 -0.62 4.48
CA ILE A 50 -3.48 -0.43 5.86
C ILE A 50 -4.41 -1.08 6.85
N TYR A 51 -3.83 -1.97 7.63
CA TYR A 51 -4.51 -2.73 8.68
C TYR A 51 -4.12 -2.10 10.02
N PRO A 52 -5.02 -1.36 10.67
CA PRO A 52 -4.70 -0.61 11.88
C PRO A 52 -4.54 -1.51 13.13
N ALA A 53 -5.08 -2.73 13.09
CA ALA A 53 -5.14 -3.66 14.21
C ALA A 53 -4.87 -5.12 13.79
N MET A 54 -3.87 -5.33 12.93
CA MET A 54 -3.47 -6.66 12.46
C MET A 54 -2.94 -7.49 13.63
N MET A 55 -3.56 -8.64 13.89
CA MET A 55 -3.19 -9.61 14.89
C MET A 55 -2.22 -10.64 14.28
N PRO A 56 -1.00 -10.78 14.81
CA PRO A 56 -0.09 -11.83 14.38
C PRO A 56 -0.63 -13.20 14.78
N ARG A 57 -0.62 -14.16 13.85
CA ARG A 57 -1.09 -15.55 14.07
C ARG A 57 -0.32 -16.32 15.15
N ALA A 58 0.86 -15.84 15.55
CA ALA A 58 1.84 -16.61 16.34
C ALA A 58 2.38 -15.88 17.58
N ARG A 59 1.73 -14.81 18.09
CA ARG A 59 2.26 -14.00 19.20
C ARG A 59 1.23 -13.67 20.28
N ASP A 60 1.77 -13.10 21.36
CA ASP A 60 1.22 -12.53 22.61
C ASP A 60 -0.08 -11.69 22.54
N GLY A 61 -0.79 -11.65 21.41
CA GLY A 61 -2.05 -10.94 21.25
C GLY A 61 -1.92 -9.43 21.01
N THR A 62 -0.70 -8.91 20.84
CA THR A 62 -0.49 -7.48 20.61
C THR A 62 -0.77 -7.11 19.13
N PRO A 63 -1.73 -6.22 18.84
CA PRO A 63 -2.01 -5.80 17.46
C PRO A 63 -0.91 -4.89 16.90
N TRP A 64 -0.66 -5.02 15.61
CA TRP A 64 0.29 -4.21 14.84
C TRP A 64 -0.41 -3.41 13.75
N VAL A 65 0.21 -2.30 13.33
CA VAL A 65 -0.15 -1.66 12.07
C VAL A 65 0.60 -2.38 10.96
N ALA A 66 -0.12 -2.92 9.98
CA ALA A 66 0.46 -3.54 8.80
C ALA A 66 0.13 -2.76 7.53
N VAL A 67 1.08 -2.73 6.61
CA VAL A 67 0.92 -2.12 5.28
C VAL A 67 1.13 -3.20 4.23
N LYS A 68 0.19 -3.33 3.30
CA LYS A 68 0.29 -4.20 2.14
C LYS A 68 0.23 -3.35 0.88
N LEU A 69 1.22 -3.53 0.01
CA LEU A 69 1.22 -2.94 -1.33
C LEU A 69 0.78 -4.01 -2.34
N VAL A 70 -0.21 -3.67 -3.17
CA VAL A 70 -0.81 -4.58 -4.13
C VAL A 70 -0.70 -3.97 -5.52
N PHE A 71 -0.15 -4.73 -6.46
CA PHE A 71 -0.24 -4.43 -7.88
C PHE A 71 -1.59 -4.90 -8.41
N LEU A 72 -2.33 -4.03 -9.09
CA LEU A 72 -3.67 -4.34 -9.61
C LEU A 72 -3.64 -4.63 -11.12
N SER A 73 -3.14 -3.69 -11.93
CA SER A 73 -3.11 -3.83 -13.40
C SER A 73 -2.11 -2.90 -14.07
N GLU A 74 -1.93 -3.09 -15.38
CA GLU A 74 -1.23 -2.19 -16.32
C GLU A 74 -2.22 -1.32 -17.09
#